data_AF-A0A1B6FQ11-F1
#
_entry.id   AF-A0A1B6FQ11-F1
#
_cell.length_a   1.000
_cell.length_b   1.000
_cell.length_c   1.000
_cell.angle_alpha   90.00
_cell.angle_beta   90.00
_cell.angle_gamma   90.00
#
_symmetry.space_group_name_H-M   'P 1'
#
loop_
_entity.id
_entity.type
_entity.pdbx_description
1 polymer ?
#
loop_
_entity_poly.entity_id
_entity_poly.type
_entity_poly.pdbx_seq_one_letter_code
_entity_poly.pdbx_strand_id
1 'polypeptide(L)'
;QAARARATIPLDDRIKSFREMLIEKDVSAFSPWEKELHKIVFDSRYLLLTSRERKHVFDRFVKDRVEEERKEKRNRMKERRDAFRKLMEEANLTGKSSFSDFAHKFGKDERFKNIEKMRERETFF
;
A
#
# COMPACT_ATOMS: atom_id res chain seq x y z
N GLN A 1 -23.08 -29.09 1.14
CA GLN A 1 -21.88 -29.19 0.28
C GLN A 1 -20.61 -28.68 0.96
N ALA A 2 -20.62 -27.50 1.60
CA ALA A 2 -19.44 -26.92 2.25
C ALA A 2 -18.75 -27.79 3.33
N ALA A 3 -19.50 -28.54 4.14
CA ALA A 3 -18.90 -29.43 5.15
C ALA A 3 -17.99 -30.52 4.54
N ARG A 4 -18.37 -31.08 3.38
CA ARG A 4 -17.52 -32.04 2.64
C ARG A 4 -16.29 -31.35 2.06
N ALA A 5 -16.45 -30.13 1.55
CA ALA A 5 -15.32 -29.33 1.05
C ALA A 5 -14.31 -29.00 2.16
N ARG A 6 -14.78 -28.67 3.38
CA ARG A 6 -13.90 -28.44 4.55
C ARG A 6 -13.10 -29.68 4.96
N ALA A 7 -13.65 -30.87 4.73
CA ALA A 7 -12.98 -32.13 5.06
C ALA A 7 -11.95 -32.57 4.00
N THR A 8 -12.03 -32.03 2.78
CA THR A 8 -11.20 -32.44 1.64
C THR A 8 -10.15 -31.39 1.28
N ILE A 9 -10.46 -30.11 1.48
CA ILE A 9 -9.54 -29.00 1.19
C ILE A 9 -8.76 -28.65 2.47
N PRO A 10 -7.42 -28.66 2.44
CA PRO A 10 -6.58 -28.24 3.56
C PRO A 10 -6.96 -26.86 4.11
N LEU A 11 -6.77 -26.64 5.41
CA LEU A 11 -7.13 -25.37 6.04
C LEU A 11 -6.40 -24.18 5.40
N ASP A 12 -5.12 -24.32 5.08
CA ASP A 12 -4.32 -23.24 4.49
C ASP A 12 -4.85 -22.82 3.11
N ASP A 13 -5.27 -23.79 2.28
CA ASP A 13 -5.89 -23.50 0.99
C ASP A 13 -7.24 -22.80 1.14
N ARG A 14 -8.04 -23.19 2.14
CA ARG A 14 -9.30 -22.51 2.46
C ARG A 14 -9.07 -21.09 2.94
N ILE A 15 -8.05 -20.86 3.76
CA ILE A 15 -7.63 -19.53 4.23
C ILE A 15 -7.16 -18.67 3.07
N LYS A 16 -6.30 -19.22 2.21
CA LYS A 16 -5.80 -18.54 1.01
C LYS A 16 -6.96 -18.13 0.09
N SER A 17 -7.85 -19.07 -0.21
CA SER A 17 -9.03 -18.82 -1.05
C SER A 17 -9.96 -17.76 -0.46
N PHE A 18 -10.16 -17.76 0.86
CA PHE A 18 -10.93 -16.72 1.53
C PHE A 18 -10.23 -15.36 1.45
N ARG A 19 -8.91 -15.30 1.61
CA ARG A 19 -8.13 -14.06 1.48
C ARG A 19 -8.21 -13.51 0.05
N GLU A 20 -8.05 -14.34 -0.96
CA GLU A 20 -8.18 -13.96 -2.37
C GLU A 20 -9.58 -13.41 -2.66
N MET A 21 -10.63 -14.04 -2.14
CA MET A 21 -12.01 -13.54 -2.24
C MET A 21 -12.16 -12.13 -1.64
N LEU A 22 -11.56 -11.84 -0.48
CA LEU A 22 -11.61 -10.50 0.11
C LEU A 22 -11.01 -9.45 -0.84
N ILE A 23 -9.97 -9.81 -1.58
CA ILE A 23 -9.31 -8.93 -2.55
C ILE A 23 -10.16 -8.77 -3.81
N GLU A 24 -10.61 -9.88 -4.40
CA GLU A 24 -11.43 -9.88 -5.63
C GLU A 24 -12.76 -9.17 -5.46
N LYS A 25 -13.36 -9.24 -4.26
CA LYS A 25 -14.62 -8.57 -3.94
C LYS A 25 -14.43 -7.15 -3.42
N ASP A 26 -13.21 -6.62 -3.46
CA ASP A 26 -12.86 -5.27 -3.02
C ASP A 26 -13.38 -4.97 -1.60
N VAL A 27 -13.11 -5.90 -0.67
CA VAL A 27 -13.47 -5.73 0.74
C VAL A 27 -12.53 -4.71 1.36
N SER A 28 -13.10 -3.60 1.82
CA SER A 28 -12.34 -2.52 2.44
C SER A 28 -11.81 -2.96 3.80
N ALA A 29 -10.49 -2.84 4.00
CA ALA A 29 -9.85 -3.00 5.30
C ALA A 29 -10.13 -1.81 6.27
N PHE A 30 -10.77 -0.74 5.76
CA PHE A 30 -11.06 0.48 6.50
C PHE A 30 -12.55 0.66 6.81
N SER A 31 -13.41 -0.26 6.37
CA SER A 31 -14.84 -0.27 6.62
C SER A 31 -15.20 -1.29 7.70
N PRO A 32 -16.26 -1.08 8.49
CA PRO A 32 -16.80 -2.11 9.37
C PRO A 32 -17.15 -3.38 8.60
N TRP A 33 -16.85 -4.55 9.18
CA TRP A 33 -17.08 -5.86 8.56
C TRP A 33 -18.54 -6.05 8.10
N GLU A 34 -19.50 -5.61 8.90
CA GLU A 34 -20.94 -5.71 8.61
C GLU A 34 -21.32 -4.96 7.33
N LYS A 35 -20.61 -3.88 7.00
CA LYS A 35 -20.82 -3.11 5.76
C LYS A 35 -20.22 -3.82 4.55
N GLU A 36 -19.18 -4.62 4.73
CA GLU A 36 -18.51 -5.35 3.64
C GLU A 36 -19.07 -6.77 3.44
N LEU A 37 -19.75 -7.33 4.44
CA LEU A 37 -20.21 -8.72 4.45
C LEU A 37 -21.05 -9.11 3.23
N HIS A 38 -21.92 -8.20 2.76
CA HIS A 38 -22.79 -8.45 1.60
C HIS A 38 -22.02 -8.72 0.30
N LYS A 39 -20.76 -8.26 0.19
CA LYS A 39 -19.89 -8.48 -0.99
C LYS A 39 -19.43 -9.93 -1.13
N ILE A 40 -19.41 -10.68 -0.02
CA ILE A 40 -18.76 -11.99 0.07
C ILE A 40 -19.68 -13.09 0.61
N VAL A 41 -20.78 -12.76 1.30
CA VAL A 41 -21.64 -13.75 1.96
C VAL A 41 -22.26 -14.77 0.98
N PHE A 42 -22.44 -14.38 -0.28
CA PHE A 42 -22.97 -15.23 -1.35
C PHE A 42 -21.88 -16.01 -2.12
N ASP A 43 -20.60 -15.72 -1.87
CA ASP A 43 -19.50 -16.45 -2.50
C ASP A 43 -19.34 -17.82 -1.82
N SER A 44 -19.22 -18.88 -2.62
CA SER A 44 -19.10 -20.25 -2.10
C SER A 44 -17.89 -20.44 -1.16
N ARG A 45 -16.83 -19.65 -1.37
CA ARG A 45 -15.60 -19.68 -0.55
C ARG A 45 -15.85 -19.18 0.87
N TYR A 46 -16.85 -18.31 1.08
CA TYR A 46 -17.23 -17.84 2.41
C TYR A 46 -17.56 -19.01 3.35
N LEU A 47 -18.23 -20.04 2.85
CA LEU A 47 -18.63 -21.22 3.62
C LEU A 47 -17.50 -22.23 3.87
N LEU A 48 -16.30 -22.03 3.31
CA LEU A 48 -15.14 -22.90 3.54
C LEU A 48 -14.47 -22.66 4.90
N LEU A 49 -14.74 -21.54 5.55
CA LEU A 49 -14.25 -21.24 6.90
C LEU A 49 -15.39 -21.20 7.92
N THR A 50 -15.07 -21.55 9.16
CA THR A 50 -15.92 -21.33 10.34
C THR A 50 -15.96 -19.85 10.71
N SER A 51 -16.93 -19.43 11.53
CA SER A 51 -17.03 -18.04 11.98
C SER A 51 -15.73 -17.53 12.64
N ARG A 52 -15.12 -18.37 13.50
CA ARG A 52 -13.84 -18.06 14.17
C ARG A 52 -12.69 -17.90 13.18
N GLU A 53 -12.56 -18.81 12.21
CA GLU A 53 -11.52 -18.73 11.19
C GLU A 53 -11.70 -17.49 10.30
N ARG A 54 -12.93 -17.17 9.87
CA ARG A 54 -13.20 -15.95 9.08
C ARG A 54 -12.75 -14.70 9.81
N LYS A 55 -13.10 -14.57 11.10
CA LYS A 55 -12.69 -13.43 11.92
C LYS A 55 -11.17 -13.33 12.00
N HIS A 56 -10.48 -14.44 12.26
CA HIS A 56 -9.01 -14.47 12.33
C HIS A 56 -8.34 -14.07 11.02
N VAL A 57 -8.84 -14.58 9.89
CA VAL A 57 -8.31 -14.25 8.56
C VAL A 57 -8.59 -12.79 8.21
N PHE A 58 -9.78 -12.28 8.55
CA PHE A 58 -10.15 -10.88 8.33
C PHE A 58 -9.29 -9.92 9.17
N ASP A 59 -9.12 -10.20 10.47
CA ASP A 59 -8.29 -9.38 11.36
C ASP A 59 -6.84 -9.28 10.84
N ARG A 60 -6.29 -10.41 10.34
CA ARG A 60 -4.97 -10.43 9.69
C ARG A 60 -4.97 -9.64 8.38
N PHE A 61 -5.98 -9.83 7.53
CA PHE A 61 -6.12 -9.10 6.27
C PHE A 61 -6.13 -7.58 6.49
N VAL A 62 -6.89 -7.10 7.47
CA VAL A 62 -6.92 -5.68 7.83
C VAL A 62 -5.55 -5.19 8.27
N LYS A 63 -4.88 -5.92 9.16
CA LYS A 63 -3.54 -5.56 9.63
C LYS A 63 -2.55 -5.47 8.47
N ASP A 64 -2.50 -6.49 7.62
CA ASP A 64 -1.59 -6.54 6.48
C ASP A 64 -1.82 -5.37 5.51
N ARG A 65 -3.09 -5.02 5.24
CA ARG A 65 -3.45 -3.89 4.37
C ARG A 65 -3.02 -2.54 4.94
N VAL A 66 -3.17 -2.34 6.25
CA VAL A 66 -2.69 -1.13 6.93
C VAL A 66 -1.17 -1.04 6.86
N GLU A 67 -0.46 -2.16 7.06
CA GLU A 67 1.00 -2.19 6.98
C GLU A 67 1.51 -1.96 5.55
N GLU A 68 0.82 -2.50 4.55
CA GLU A 68 1.11 -2.32 3.13
C GLU A 68 0.93 -0.86 2.70
N GLU A 69 -0.19 -0.21 3.02
CA GLU A 69 -0.42 1.20 2.69
C GLU A 69 0.62 2.12 3.34
N ARG A 70 0.97 1.84 4.61
CA ARG A 70 2.04 2.57 5.32
C ARG A 70 3.40 2.36 4.65
N LYS A 71 3.71 1.14 4.22
CA LYS A 71 4.96 0.81 3.53
C LYS A 71 5.02 1.50 2.18
N GLU A 72 3.95 1.47 1.39
CA GLU A 72 3.87 2.18 0.11
C GLU A 72 4.05 3.67 0.28
N LYS A 73 3.39 4.30 1.26
CA LYS A 73 3.56 5.73 1.53
C LYS A 73 5.01 6.08 1.89
N ARG A 74 5.67 5.27 2.74
CA ARG A 74 7.09 5.45 3.07
C ARG A 74 8.00 5.26 1.85
N ASN A 75 7.74 4.25 1.03
CA ASN A 75 8.52 3.96 -0.16
C ASN A 75 8.41 5.09 -1.19
N ARG A 76 7.19 5.57 -1.47
CA ARG A 76 6.97 6.71 -2.38
C ARG A 76 7.71 7.97 -1.89
N MET A 77 7.66 8.27 -0.59
CA MET A 77 8.42 9.39 -0.01
C MET A 77 9.93 9.21 -0.19
N LYS A 78 10.44 7.99 0.05
CA LYS A 78 11.85 7.66 -0.15
C LYS A 78 12.26 7.82 -1.61
N GLU A 79 11.47 7.29 -2.56
CA GLU A 79 11.71 7.39 -3.99
C GLU A 79 11.76 8.85 -4.47
N ARG A 80 10.81 9.69 -4.02
CA ARG A 80 10.81 11.12 -4.34
C ARG A 80 12.08 11.82 -3.84
N ARG A 81 12.50 11.50 -2.61
CA ARG A 81 13.73 12.06 -2.01
C ARG A 81 14.99 11.58 -2.74
N ASP A 82 15.08 10.29 -3.02
CA ASP A 82 16.25 9.71 -3.69
C ASP A 82 16.35 10.22 -5.15
N ALA A 83 15.22 10.44 -5.82
CA ALA A 83 15.17 11.09 -7.13
C ALA A 83 15.62 12.56 -7.09
N PHE A 84 15.20 13.32 -6.07
CA PHE A 84 15.66 14.69 -5.87
C PHE A 84 17.17 14.75 -5.60
N ARG A 85 17.70 13.81 -4.79
CA ARG A 85 19.14 13.68 -4.57
C ARG A 85 19.90 13.40 -5.86
N LYS A 86 19.42 12.46 -6.68
CA LYS A 86 20.02 12.16 -7.97
C LYS A 86 20.05 13.39 -8.89
N LEU A 87 18.99 14.20 -8.88
CA LEU A 87 18.97 15.47 -9.63
C LEU A 87 20.06 16.44 -9.15
N MET A 88 20.31 16.52 -7.84
CA MET A 88 21.39 17.36 -7.29
C MET A 88 22.78 16.85 -7.67
N GLU A 89 22.98 15.53 -7.66
CA GLU A 89 24.23 14.90 -8.11
C GLU A 89 24.50 15.21 -9.60
N GLU A 90 23.47 15.13 -10.44
CA GLU A 90 23.53 15.48 -11.87
C GLU A 90 23.71 17.00 -12.12
N ALA A 91 23.38 17.84 -11.14
CA ALA A 91 23.45 19.29 -11.26
C ALA A 91 24.86 19.87 -11.13
N ASN A 92 25.88 19.05 -10.83
CA ASN A 92 27.27 19.46 -10.62
C ASN A 92 27.39 20.62 -9.62
N LEU A 93 26.70 20.49 -8.48
CA LEU A 93 26.71 21.50 -7.42
C LEU A 93 28.11 21.65 -6.80
N THR A 94 28.44 22.88 -6.40
CA THR A 94 29.68 23.21 -5.68
C THR A 94 29.33 23.93 -4.38
N GLY A 95 30.30 24.12 -3.48
CA GLY A 95 30.07 24.88 -2.24
C GLY A 95 29.65 26.35 -2.44
N LYS A 96 29.65 26.87 -3.67
CA LYS A 96 29.14 28.20 -4.03
C LYS A 96 27.74 28.18 -4.65
N SER A 97 27.19 27.00 -4.94
CA SER A 97 25.87 26.86 -5.56
C SER A 97 24.79 27.30 -4.57
N SER A 98 23.86 28.16 -5.01
CA SER A 98 22.70 28.54 -4.22
C SER A 98 21.47 27.70 -4.59
N PHE A 99 20.58 27.50 -3.62
CA PHE A 99 19.31 26.83 -3.89
C PHE A 99 18.46 27.62 -4.91
N SER A 100 18.55 28.94 -4.91
CA SER A 100 17.84 29.80 -5.87
C SER A 100 18.25 29.50 -7.31
N ASP A 101 19.56 29.39 -7.57
CA ASP A 101 20.09 29.06 -8.91
C ASP A 101 19.69 27.65 -9.34
N PHE A 102 19.77 26.69 -8.42
CA PHE A 102 19.34 25.31 -8.65
C PHE A 102 17.84 25.24 -8.97
N ALA A 103 16.99 25.92 -8.19
CA ALA A 103 15.55 25.97 -8.41
C ALA A 103 15.18 26.68 -9.72
N HIS A 104 15.92 27.74 -10.10
CA HIS A 104 15.72 28.42 -11.37
C HIS A 104 16.04 27.49 -12.57
N LYS A 105 17.14 26.73 -12.48
CA LYS A 105 17.61 25.83 -13.53
C LYS A 105 16.76 24.56 -13.64
N PHE A 106 16.38 23.94 -12.53
CA PHE A 106 15.73 22.62 -12.49
C PHE A 106 14.27 22.66 -12.05
N GLY A 107 13.66 23.82 -11.86
CA GLY A 107 12.28 23.96 -11.39
C GLY A 107 11.22 23.30 -12.29
N LYS A 108 11.57 23.00 -13.54
CA LYS A 108 10.70 22.27 -14.48
C LYS A 108 10.91 20.76 -14.47
N ASP A 109 11.97 20.25 -13.84
CA ASP A 109 12.25 18.80 -13.71
C ASP A 109 11.23 18.15 -12.77
N GLU A 110 10.68 17.01 -13.19
CA GLU A 110 9.66 16.30 -12.41
C GLU A 110 10.18 15.83 -11.05
N ARG A 111 11.48 15.48 -10.94
CA ARG A 111 12.11 15.09 -9.68
C ARG A 111 12.19 16.27 -8.70
N PHE A 112 12.32 17.49 -9.20
CA PHE A 112 12.22 18.72 -8.40
C PHE A 112 10.78 18.98 -7.94
N LYS A 113 9.81 18.86 -8.85
CA LYS A 113 8.38 19.10 -8.57
C LYS A 113 7.76 18.08 -7.62
N ASN A 114 8.23 16.82 -7.65
CA ASN A 114 7.74 15.71 -6.84
C ASN A 114 7.83 15.94 -5.33
N ILE A 115 8.72 16.84 -4.90
CA ILE A 115 8.72 17.37 -3.53
C ILE A 115 7.83 18.61 -3.54
N GLU A 116 6.62 18.54 -2.97
CA GLU A 116 5.62 19.61 -3.14
C GLU A 116 5.99 20.89 -2.39
N LYS A 117 6.59 20.77 -1.19
CA LYS A 117 6.89 21.90 -0.31
C LYS A 117 8.24 22.52 -0.64
N MET A 118 8.26 23.81 -0.96
CA MET A 118 9.51 24.53 -1.28
C MET A 118 10.54 24.46 -0.14
N ARG A 119 10.09 24.64 1.11
CA ARG A 119 10.94 24.51 2.31
C ARG A 119 11.60 23.13 2.43
N GLU A 120 10.92 22.08 2.00
CA GLU A 120 11.45 20.72 2.03
C GLU A 120 12.51 20.50 0.94
N ARG A 121 12.30 21.06 -0.25
CA ARG A 121 13.32 21.09 -1.31
C ARG A 121 14.60 21.77 -0.85
N GLU A 122 14.47 22.92 -0.20
CA GLU A 122 15.60 23.67 0.35
C GLU A 122 16.28 22.95 1.53
N THR A 123 15.51 22.19 2.32
CA THR A 123 16.09 21.34 3.39
C THR A 123 16.88 20.17 2.83
N PHE A 124 16.55 19.69 1.62
CA PHE A 124 17.28 18.61 0.96
C PHE A 124 18.51 19.07 0.19
N PHE A 125 18.53 20.31 -0.30
CA PHE A 125 19.65 20.94 -0.99
C PHE A 125 20.77 21.31 -0.02
#